data_AF-U2CKD6-F1
#
_entry.id   AF-U2CKD6-F1
#
_cell.length_a   1.000
_cell.length_b   1.000
_cell.length_c   1.000
_cell.angle_alpha   90.00
_cell.angle_beta   90.00
_cell.angle_gamma   90.00
#
_symmetry.space_group_name_H-M   'P 1'
#
loop_
_entity.id
_entity.type
_entity.pdbx_description
1 polymer ?
#
loop_
_entity_poly.entity_id
_entity_poly.type
_entity_poly.pdbx_seq_one_letter_code
_entity_poly.pdbx_strand_id
1 'polypeptide(L)'
;MLLFLLRVGGNTMRKLETSDLFSLTRILKKMNIKDEIKSLVKDVTGLNDEEKKKAEQALQIELVWLFVENIGNAEKEIYKFLADLTGMKTEEIKHLEPNKFMALIEELFQQDSLGSFFSMALK
;
A
#
# COMPACT_ATOMS: atom_id res chain seq x y z
N MET A 1 14.71 -2.85 -14.27
CA MET A 1 14.56 -2.48 -15.70
C MET A 1 13.10 -2.65 -16.18
N LEU A 2 12.10 -2.31 -15.35
CA LEU A 2 10.68 -2.26 -15.73
C LEU A 2 9.99 -1.02 -15.13
N LEU A 3 10.78 -0.05 -14.68
CA LEU A 3 10.36 1.05 -13.81
C LEU A 3 9.66 2.20 -14.55
N PHE A 4 9.13 2.01 -15.76
CA PHE A 4 8.87 3.16 -16.64
C PHE A 4 7.66 3.11 -17.58
N LEU A 5 6.94 1.98 -17.72
CA LEU A 5 6.07 1.83 -18.89
C LEU A 5 4.57 2.05 -18.70
N LEU A 6 4.04 2.35 -17.51
CA LEU A 6 2.64 2.78 -17.41
C LEU A 6 2.49 3.93 -16.41
N ARG A 7 3.01 5.10 -16.80
CA ARG A 7 2.66 6.38 -16.18
C ARG A 7 1.19 6.65 -16.51
N VAL A 8 0.28 6.20 -15.66
CA VAL A 8 -1.15 6.48 -15.77
C VAL A 8 -1.34 7.97 -15.55
N GLY A 9 -1.62 8.72 -16.62
CA GLY A 9 -2.18 10.08 -16.53
C GLY A 9 -1.37 11.10 -15.73
N GLY A 10 -0.15 11.45 -16.18
CA GLY A 10 0.45 12.76 -15.91
C GLY A 10 1.02 13.06 -14.51
N ASN A 11 0.42 12.59 -13.40
CA ASN A 11 0.89 12.89 -12.04
C ASN A 11 1.25 11.61 -11.28
N THR A 12 2.45 11.59 -10.69
CA THR A 12 2.86 10.61 -9.69
C THR A 12 2.00 10.75 -8.43
N MET A 13 1.72 9.64 -7.74
CA MET A 13 0.96 9.63 -6.49
C MET A 13 1.57 10.63 -5.49
N ARG A 14 0.74 11.47 -4.85
CA ARG A 14 1.24 12.38 -3.80
C ARG A 14 1.76 11.58 -2.60
N LYS A 15 2.65 12.20 -1.82
CA LYS A 15 3.12 11.62 -0.55
C LYS A 15 1.97 11.48 0.44
N LEU A 16 2.04 10.43 1.27
CA LEU A 16 1.11 10.26 2.38
C LEU A 16 1.23 11.41 3.40
N GLU A 17 0.08 11.83 3.91
CA GLU A 17 -0.08 12.89 4.90
C GLU A 17 -0.87 12.36 6.11
N THR A 18 -0.95 13.13 7.20
CA THR A 18 -1.64 12.72 8.43
C THR A 18 -3.10 12.31 8.21
N SER A 19 -3.80 12.96 7.27
CA SER A 19 -5.18 12.61 6.91
C SER A 19 -5.31 11.18 6.36
N ASP A 20 -4.30 10.71 5.62
CA ASP A 20 -4.26 9.38 5.03
C ASP A 20 -4.16 8.27 6.08
N LEU A 21 -3.66 8.58 7.28
CA LEU A 21 -3.64 7.63 8.41
C LEU A 21 -5.04 7.12 8.72
N PHE A 22 -6.01 8.03 8.75
CA PHE A 22 -7.39 7.68 9.08
C PHE A 22 -8.05 6.89 7.95
N SER A 23 -7.74 7.22 6.69
CA SER A 23 -8.21 6.48 5.52
C SER A 23 -7.65 5.05 5.52
N LEU A 24 -6.34 4.90 5.68
CA LEU A 24 -5.67 3.61 5.72
C LEU A 24 -6.14 2.77 6.91
N THR A 25 -6.27 3.35 8.10
CA THR A 25 -6.78 2.62 9.28
C THR A 25 -8.20 2.11 9.06
N ARG A 26 -9.07 2.89 8.39
CA ARG A 26 -10.43 2.45 8.04
C ARG A 26 -10.39 1.29 7.03
N ILE A 27 -9.52 1.37 6.04
CA ILE A 27 -9.29 0.29 5.05
C ILE A 27 -8.84 -0.99 5.77
N LEU A 28 -7.78 -0.92 6.58
CA LEU A 28 -7.25 -2.07 7.31
C LEU A 28 -8.29 -2.68 8.26
N LYS A 29 -9.09 -1.86 8.94
CA LYS A 29 -10.19 -2.32 9.79
C LYS A 29 -11.27 -3.07 9.00
N LYS A 30 -11.59 -2.61 7.80
CA LYS A 30 -12.57 -3.28 6.92
C LYS A 30 -12.03 -4.58 6.32
N MET A 31 -10.76 -4.59 5.96
CA MET A 31 -10.06 -5.79 5.51
C MET A 31 -9.95 -6.84 6.61
N ASN A 32 -9.99 -6.44 7.88
CA ASN A 32 -9.86 -7.31 9.05
C ASN A 32 -8.52 -8.09 9.07
N ILE A 33 -7.43 -7.43 8.67
CA ILE A 33 -6.09 -8.04 8.50
C ILE A 33 -5.07 -7.65 9.58
N LYS A 34 -5.54 -7.14 10.73
CA LYS A 34 -4.65 -6.59 11.75
C LYS A 34 -3.71 -7.65 12.34
N ASP A 35 -4.24 -8.84 12.60
CA ASP A 35 -3.48 -9.90 13.28
C ASP A 35 -2.53 -10.58 12.30
N GLU A 36 -2.94 -10.72 11.04
CA GLU A 36 -2.14 -11.17 9.92
C GLU A 36 -0.94 -10.24 9.72
N ILE A 37 -1.16 -8.92 9.62
CA ILE A 37 -0.06 -7.95 9.51
C ILE A 37 0.92 -8.09 10.68
N LYS A 38 0.42 -8.24 11.92
CA LYS A 38 1.30 -8.44 13.09
C LYS A 38 2.13 -9.71 12.99
N SER A 39 1.60 -10.78 12.41
CA SER A 39 2.31 -12.05 12.23
C SER A 39 3.42 -11.96 11.17
N LEU A 40 3.32 -11.01 10.23
CA LEU A 40 4.34 -10.79 9.19
C LEU A 40 5.53 -9.98 9.70
N VAL A 41 5.37 -9.18 10.77
CA VAL A 41 6.45 -8.38 11.33
C VAL A 41 7.51 -9.32 11.93
N LYS A 42 8.69 -9.33 11.30
CA LYS A 42 9.84 -10.14 11.72
C LYS A 42 10.76 -9.29 12.61
N ASP A 43 11.32 -9.91 13.65
CA ASP A 43 12.42 -9.31 14.39
C ASP A 43 13.67 -9.31 13.52
N VAL A 44 14.16 -8.11 13.19
CA VAL A 44 15.36 -7.91 12.38
C VAL A 44 16.57 -7.52 13.23
N THR A 45 16.46 -7.64 14.55
CA THR A 45 17.56 -7.38 15.50
C THR A 45 18.70 -8.37 15.24
N GLY A 46 19.92 -7.84 15.12
CA GLY A 46 21.12 -8.66 14.87
C GLY A 46 21.38 -9.01 13.41
N LEU A 47 20.47 -8.68 12.48
CA LEU A 47 20.73 -8.80 11.04
C LEU A 47 21.66 -7.70 10.53
N ASN A 48 22.50 -8.05 9.55
CA ASN A 48 23.28 -7.06 8.81
C ASN A 48 22.40 -6.27 7.82
N ASP A 49 22.96 -5.23 7.20
CA ASP A 49 22.18 -4.32 6.34
C ASP A 49 21.62 -5.01 5.08
N GLU A 50 22.34 -5.99 4.52
CA GLU A 50 21.85 -6.75 3.37
C GLU A 50 20.69 -7.68 3.75
N GLU A 51 20.80 -8.33 4.90
CA GLU A 51 19.76 -9.20 5.45
C GLU A 51 18.50 -8.40 5.84
N LYS A 52 18.67 -7.24 6.47
CA LYS A 52 17.56 -6.31 6.78
C LYS A 52 16.83 -5.90 5.51
N LYS A 53 17.57 -5.49 4.48
CA LYS A 53 16.98 -5.10 3.19
C LYS A 53 16.19 -6.25 2.55
N LYS A 54 16.70 -7.48 2.59
CA LYS A 54 15.97 -8.66 2.10
C LYS A 54 14.71 -8.93 2.92
N ALA A 55 14.79 -8.80 4.25
CA ALA A 55 13.64 -8.98 5.14
C ALA A 55 12.55 -7.92 4.89
N GLU A 56 12.92 -6.65 4.72
CA GLU A 56 12.02 -5.55 4.37
C GLU A 56 11.34 -5.78 3.01
N GLN A 57 12.10 -6.19 2.00
CA GLN A 57 11.55 -6.52 0.68
C GLN A 57 10.57 -7.70 0.74
N ALA A 58 10.90 -8.75 1.49
CA ALA A 58 10.00 -9.89 1.68
C ALA A 58 8.71 -9.48 2.39
N LEU A 59 8.82 -8.69 3.46
CA LEU A 59 7.67 -8.15 4.18
C LEU A 59 6.79 -7.28 3.27
N GLN A 60 7.39 -6.42 2.44
CA GLN A 60 6.64 -5.58 1.50
C GLN A 60 5.83 -6.42 0.51
N ILE A 61 6.41 -7.50 -0.03
CA ILE A 61 5.71 -8.44 -0.93
C ILE A 61 4.57 -9.15 -0.20
N GLU A 62 4.81 -9.66 1.01
CA GLU A 62 3.80 -10.34 1.84
C GLU A 62 2.63 -9.39 2.17
N LEU A 63 2.91 -8.12 2.48
CA LEU A 63 1.89 -7.10 2.74
C LEU A 63 1.06 -6.74 1.50
N VAL A 64 1.68 -6.62 0.33
CA VAL A 64 0.95 -6.39 -0.93
C VAL A 64 -0.01 -7.54 -1.20
N TRP A 65 0.44 -8.79 -1.04
CA TRP A 65 -0.42 -9.97 -1.24
C TRP A 65 -1.60 -9.99 -0.26
N LEU A 66 -1.33 -9.82 1.04
CA LEU A 66 -2.37 -9.77 2.06
C LEU A 66 -3.39 -8.66 1.79
N PHE A 67 -2.92 -7.51 1.33
CA PHE A 67 -3.77 -6.38 0.96
C PHE A 67 -4.67 -6.72 -0.24
N VAL A 68 -4.12 -7.32 -1.29
CA VAL A 68 -4.85 -7.71 -2.51
C VAL A 68 -5.88 -8.81 -2.22
N GLU A 69 -5.54 -9.82 -1.42
CA GLU A 69 -6.46 -10.90 -1.03
C GLU A 69 -7.71 -10.38 -0.31
N ASN A 70 -7.57 -9.26 0.41
CA ASN A 70 -8.63 -8.67 1.22
C ASN A 70 -9.20 -7.38 0.62
N ILE A 71 -8.74 -6.95 -0.57
CA ILE A 71 -9.04 -5.62 -1.14
C ILE A 71 -10.54 -5.41 -1.41
N GLY A 72 -11.26 -6.47 -1.75
CA GLY A 72 -12.71 -6.44 -1.97
C GLY A 72 -13.50 -6.01 -0.73
N ASN A 73 -13.00 -6.31 0.49
CA ASN A 73 -13.66 -5.95 1.74
C ASN A 73 -13.70 -4.43 1.98
N ALA A 74 -12.83 -3.68 1.31
CA ALA A 74 -12.70 -2.23 1.42
C ALA A 74 -12.82 -1.51 0.06
N GLU A 75 -13.43 -2.12 -0.95
CA GLU A 75 -13.46 -1.66 -2.34
C GLU A 75 -13.71 -0.14 -2.50
N LYS A 76 -14.79 0.36 -1.87
CA LYS A 76 -15.18 1.78 -1.96
C LYS A 76 -14.13 2.72 -1.32
N GLU A 77 -13.61 2.32 -0.16
CA GLU A 77 -12.57 3.07 0.53
C GLU A 77 -11.27 3.09 -0.26
N ILE A 78 -10.90 2.00 -0.92
CA ILE A 78 -9.71 1.91 -1.77
C ILE A 78 -9.82 2.85 -2.97
N TYR A 79 -10.94 2.84 -3.69
CA TYR A 79 -11.13 3.74 -4.83
C TYR A 79 -11.03 5.20 -4.42
N LYS A 80 -11.64 5.55 -3.28
CA LYS A 80 -11.55 6.91 -2.74
C LYS A 80 -10.11 7.25 -2.35
N PHE A 81 -9.43 6.34 -1.67
CA PHE A 81 -8.06 6.57 -1.20
C PHE A 81 -7.07 6.76 -2.36
N LEU A 82 -7.12 5.91 -3.37
CA LEU A 82 -6.28 6.05 -4.57
C LEU A 82 -6.63 7.30 -5.37
N ALA A 83 -7.91 7.68 -5.44
CA ALA A 83 -8.33 8.94 -6.06
C ALA A 83 -7.74 10.15 -5.32
N ASP A 84 -7.83 10.18 -3.99
CA ASP A 84 -7.28 11.25 -3.15
C ASP A 84 -5.75 11.36 -3.28
N LEU A 85 -5.06 10.24 -3.53
CA LEU A 85 -3.60 10.20 -3.68
C LEU A 85 -3.11 10.54 -5.09
N THR A 86 -3.87 10.19 -6.13
CA THR A 86 -3.50 10.45 -7.53
C THR A 86 -4.06 11.76 -8.07
N GLY A 87 -5.06 12.34 -7.40
CA GLY A 87 -5.84 13.48 -7.90
C GLY A 87 -6.87 13.11 -8.96
N MET A 88 -7.05 11.81 -9.24
CA MET A 88 -8.09 11.30 -10.12
C MET A 88 -9.45 11.31 -9.41
N LYS A 89 -10.54 11.18 -10.18
CA LYS A 89 -11.87 10.95 -9.61
C LYS A 89 -12.01 9.49 -9.20
N THR A 90 -12.77 9.23 -8.14
CA THR A 90 -13.10 7.86 -7.69
C THR A 90 -13.69 6.99 -8.81
N GLU A 91 -14.54 7.56 -9.67
CA GLU A 91 -15.12 6.83 -10.78
C GLU A 91 -14.08 6.48 -11.85
N GLU A 92 -13.07 7.33 -12.06
CA GLU A 92 -11.98 7.03 -13.00
C GLU A 92 -11.12 5.87 -12.48
N ILE A 93 -10.85 5.82 -11.17
CA ILE A 93 -10.13 4.70 -10.53
C ILE A 93 -10.89 3.38 -10.71
N LYS A 94 -12.21 3.40 -10.50
CA LYS A 94 -13.07 2.21 -10.59
C LYS A 94 -13.07 1.56 -11.98
N HIS A 95 -12.94 2.37 -13.04
CA HIS A 95 -12.92 1.90 -14.44
C HIS A 95 -11.50 1.74 -15.00
N LEU A 96 -10.46 1.79 -14.16
CA LEU A 96 -9.11 1.46 -14.59
C LEU A 96 -9.03 0.02 -15.06
N GLU A 97 -8.22 -0.21 -16.09
CA GLU A 97 -7.78 -1.55 -16.45
C GLU A 97 -7.09 -2.21 -15.23
N PRO A 98 -7.29 -3.51 -14.98
CA PRO A 98 -6.73 -4.19 -13.82
C PRO A 98 -5.22 -3.97 -13.62
N ASN A 99 -4.43 -4.01 -14.70
CA ASN A 99 -2.98 -3.78 -14.62
C ASN A 99 -2.63 -2.36 -14.19
N LYS A 100 -3.42 -1.35 -14.59
CA LYS A 100 -3.22 0.05 -14.18
C LYS A 100 -3.62 0.25 -12.72
N PHE A 101 -4.71 -0.39 -12.31
CA PHE A 101 -5.12 -0.39 -10.90
C PHE A 101 -4.06 -1.04 -10.01
N MET A 102 -3.54 -2.21 -10.41
CA MET A 102 -2.46 -2.89 -9.68
C MET A 102 -1.17 -2.06 -9.61
N ALA A 103 -0.82 -1.34 -10.68
CA ALA A 103 0.32 -0.42 -10.65
C ALA A 103 0.17 0.68 -9.58
N LEU A 104 -1.05 1.19 -9.34
CA LEU A 104 -1.30 2.15 -8.25
C LEU A 104 -1.14 1.53 -6.87
N ILE A 105 -1.53 0.26 -6.70
CA ILE A 105 -1.30 -0.48 -5.45
C ILE A 105 0.19 -0.66 -5.22
N GLU A 106 0.94 -1.08 -6.23
CA GLU A 106 2.41 -1.23 -6.13
C GLU A 106 3.08 0.11 -5.79
N GLU A 107 2.68 1.21 -6.45
CA GLU A 107 3.21 2.56 -6.17
C GLU A 107 2.92 3.01 -4.73
N LEU A 108 1.72 2.72 -4.20
CA LEU A 108 1.39 2.98 -2.79
C LEU A 108 2.37 2.26 -1.85
N PHE A 109 2.62 0.96 -2.09
CA PHE A 109 3.51 0.16 -1.25
C PHE A 109 4.99 0.48 -1.42
N GLN A 110 5.37 1.16 -2.51
CA GLN A 110 6.73 1.66 -2.73
C GLN A 110 7.00 3.02 -2.08
N GLN A 111 5.99 3.69 -1.51
CA GLN A 111 6.23 4.95 -0.81
C GLN A 111 7.05 4.74 0.46
N ASP A 112 8.18 5.44 0.58
CA ASP A 112 9.05 5.43 1.77
C ASP A 112 8.29 5.70 3.08
N SER A 113 7.24 6.53 3.00
CA SER A 113 6.42 6.89 4.15
C SER A 113 5.53 5.75 4.65
N LEU A 114 5.12 4.80 3.81
CA LEU A 114 4.15 3.77 4.16
C LEU A 114 4.69 2.79 5.23
N GLY A 115 5.98 2.47 5.20
CA GLY A 115 6.61 1.65 6.24
C GLY A 115 6.51 2.31 7.63
N SER A 116 6.73 3.63 7.69
CA SER A 116 6.52 4.40 8.92
C SER A 116 5.05 4.40 9.35
N PHE A 117 4.10 4.42 8.41
CA PHE A 117 2.67 4.31 8.70
C PHE A 117 2.30 2.99 9.38
N PHE A 118 2.69 1.85 8.81
CA PHE A 118 2.43 0.55 9.44
C PHE A 118 3.06 0.44 10.83
N SER A 119 4.27 0.98 11.01
CA SER A 119 4.94 1.01 12.31
C SER A 119 4.17 1.82 13.38
N MET A 120 3.43 2.86 12.98
CA MET A 120 2.61 3.68 13.88
C MET A 120 1.23 3.07 14.13
N ALA A 121 0.60 2.47 13.12
CA ALA A 121 -0.76 1.92 13.24
C ALA A 121 -0.83 0.58 14.00
N LEU A 122 0.30 -0.13 14.11
CA LEU A 122 0.38 -1.46 14.75
C LEU A 122 0.84 -1.41 16.22
N LYS A 123 1.27 -0.25 16.71
CA LYS A 123 1.46 0.03 18.14
C LYS A 123 0.12 0.18 18.83
#